data_AF-A0A7X2MXR7-F1
#
_entry.id   AF-A0A7X2MXR7-F1
#
_cell.length_a   1.000
_cell.length_b   1.000
_cell.length_c   1.000
_cell.angle_alpha   90.00
_cell.angle_beta   90.00
_cell.angle_gamma   90.00
#
_symmetry.space_group_name_H-M   'P 1'
#
loop_
_entity.id
_entity.type
_entity.pdbx_description
1 polymer ?
#
loop_
_entity_poly.entity_id
_entity_poly.type
_entity_poly.pdbx_seq_one_letter_code
_entity_poly.pdbx_strand_id
1 'polypeptide(L)'
;MIKFAAAFTFAAFLGVQDVQAIEVTKEYINKNRSYQNLKAIGVVIHDTDAPGGTAQNNRDYFNNNSVDASAHYFVDWNKVIQTIPENEVAWHAGRTANHKYLSIEICVPSKHNAYQFNKAYNNAVDLTVDMCRRYNWKVSDIFSHEWCSLNYKETDHTDPVAYFREYGKSMDTFRKDVARKLSVADNNGISDSEVSKAASYLGDNARKVQYLLNCFGYNLYIDGQCGRRTTQCIGYLQTRLDIYPDHLFGPKSIKKALSQLDIAERGCRFINETKLIQYMLGVTPQDGIFGNKTYAKVVEFQKNHGIYPDGRVGFKTFTKLFEQNNAVVAPNPGTNNKPDKPAKPSQPTIPTRTNPMDNNARKAANYLGNKITKVQYLLNCFGYNLNVDGNCGKHTAQCIGDLQKRLGLNSDYLFGPKSFRRAINKLDIAEKGCRYTNETRLIQYILGVTPRDGIFGNKTYAKVVQFQKSHGIWPDGRVGVKTFNKMLI
;
A
#
# COMPACT_ATOMS: atom_id res chain seq x y z
N MET A 1 -32.46 47.31 7.53
CA MET A 1 -31.96 46.21 8.39
C MET A 1 -31.82 44.96 7.54
N ILE A 2 -30.61 44.68 7.08
CA ILE A 2 -30.30 43.65 6.08
C ILE A 2 -29.77 42.40 6.80
N LYS A 3 -30.39 41.25 6.51
CA LYS A 3 -29.97 39.92 6.99
C LYS A 3 -28.66 39.52 6.31
N PHE A 4 -27.64 39.11 7.09
CA PHE A 4 -26.51 38.35 6.57
C PHE A 4 -26.66 36.89 6.98
N ALA A 5 -26.97 36.04 5.99
CA ALA A 5 -26.74 34.61 6.05
C ALA A 5 -25.28 34.36 5.62
N ALA A 6 -24.46 33.85 6.52
CA ALA A 6 -23.13 33.36 6.15
C ALA A 6 -23.27 31.95 5.60
N ALA A 7 -23.23 31.84 4.27
CA ALA A 7 -23.14 30.58 3.56
C ALA A 7 -21.79 29.91 3.86
N PHE A 8 -21.81 28.71 4.43
CA PHE A 8 -20.67 27.79 4.38
C PHE A 8 -20.53 27.31 2.94
N THR A 9 -19.64 27.94 2.18
CA THR A 9 -19.24 27.44 0.86
C THR A 9 -18.49 26.13 1.03
N PHE A 10 -19.11 25.05 0.53
CA PHE A 10 -18.47 23.80 0.16
C PHE A 10 -17.21 24.13 -0.66
N ALA A 11 -16.03 23.98 -0.08
CA ALA A 11 -14.82 23.88 -0.89
C ALA A 11 -14.96 22.61 -1.72
N ALA A 12 -15.15 22.79 -3.02
CA ALA A 12 -15.10 21.72 -4.00
C ALA A 12 -13.79 20.95 -3.77
N PHE A 13 -13.93 19.71 -3.32
CA PHE A 13 -12.86 18.73 -3.23
C PHE A 13 -12.41 18.47 -4.68
N LEU A 14 -11.50 19.30 -5.19
CA LEU A 14 -10.76 18.96 -6.40
C LEU A 14 -10.07 17.65 -6.10
N GLY A 15 -10.58 16.58 -6.72
CA GLY A 15 -10.06 15.25 -6.60
C GLY A 15 -8.58 15.28 -6.95
N VAL A 16 -7.74 15.23 -5.92
CA VAL A 16 -6.39 14.70 -6.06
C VAL A 16 -6.64 13.24 -6.44
N GLN A 17 -6.63 12.95 -7.75
CA GLN A 17 -6.53 11.59 -8.21
C GLN A 17 -5.33 10.98 -7.48
N ASP A 18 -5.60 9.94 -6.70
CA ASP A 18 -4.60 9.14 -6.01
C ASP A 18 -3.45 8.87 -6.98
N VAL A 19 -2.31 9.53 -6.78
CA VAL A 19 -1.08 9.21 -7.50
C VAL A 19 -0.59 7.90 -6.90
N GLN A 20 -1.16 6.80 -7.37
CA GLN A 20 -0.73 5.45 -7.08
C GLN A 20 0.66 5.28 -7.70
N ALA A 21 1.71 5.62 -6.96
CA ALA A 21 3.07 5.42 -7.45
C ALA A 21 3.32 3.91 -7.70
N ILE A 22 3.87 3.59 -8.86
CA ILE A 22 3.92 2.22 -9.36
C ILE A 22 4.99 1.43 -8.63
N GLU A 23 4.66 0.22 -8.22
CA GLU A 23 5.64 -0.70 -7.66
C GLU A 23 6.67 -1.12 -8.72
N VAL A 24 7.94 -0.85 -8.43
CA VAL A 24 9.08 -1.33 -9.22
C VAL A 24 9.46 -2.73 -8.73
N THR A 25 9.30 -3.73 -9.59
CA THR A 25 9.74 -5.11 -9.33
C THR A 25 11.18 -5.28 -9.83
N LYS A 26 12.06 -5.86 -9.03
CA LYS A 26 13.46 -6.11 -9.42
C LYS A 26 13.59 -7.53 -9.98
N GLU A 27 13.81 -7.64 -11.29
CA GLU A 27 13.95 -8.92 -11.99
C GLU A 27 15.19 -8.88 -12.89
N TYR A 28 16.37 -8.83 -12.26
CA TYR A 28 17.62 -8.65 -12.98
C TYR A 28 17.84 -9.73 -14.05
N ILE A 29 18.36 -9.30 -15.18
CA ILE A 29 18.77 -10.19 -16.26
C ILE A 29 20.23 -10.62 -16.06
N ASN A 30 20.60 -11.77 -16.63
CA ASN A 30 21.98 -12.28 -16.60
C ASN A 30 22.66 -12.20 -17.97
N LYS A 31 21.93 -12.43 -19.06
CA LYS A 31 22.52 -12.63 -20.38
C LYS A 31 23.08 -11.36 -21.03
N ASN A 32 22.35 -10.24 -21.00
CA ASN A 32 22.78 -8.96 -21.57
C ASN A 32 23.12 -7.91 -20.50
N ARG A 33 23.76 -8.36 -19.41
CA ARG A 33 24.14 -7.50 -18.28
C ARG A 33 25.64 -7.27 -18.28
N SER A 34 26.05 -6.00 -18.22
CA SER A 34 27.46 -5.63 -18.31
C SER A 34 28.27 -5.88 -17.03
N TYR A 35 27.62 -5.77 -15.86
CA TYR A 35 28.26 -5.71 -14.53
C TYR A 35 29.28 -4.57 -14.35
N GLN A 36 29.39 -3.66 -15.32
CA GLN A 36 30.32 -2.52 -15.26
C GLN A 36 29.70 -1.39 -14.43
N ASN A 37 30.49 -0.72 -13.59
CA ASN A 37 30.00 0.34 -12.70
C ASN A 37 29.46 1.55 -13.49
N LEU A 38 28.30 2.05 -13.07
CA LEU A 38 27.70 3.29 -13.55
C LEU A 38 27.48 4.28 -12.41
N LYS A 39 27.85 5.54 -12.65
CA LYS A 39 27.39 6.70 -11.88
C LYS A 39 26.58 7.60 -12.81
N ALA A 40 25.28 7.37 -12.83
CA ALA A 40 24.39 8.06 -13.76
C ALA A 40 24.29 9.57 -13.47
N ILE A 41 24.14 10.35 -14.53
CA ILE A 41 23.96 11.81 -14.52
C ILE A 41 22.66 12.25 -15.21
N GLY A 42 21.77 11.31 -15.50
CA GLY A 42 20.49 11.54 -16.16
C GLY A 42 19.85 10.23 -16.62
N VAL A 43 18.75 10.33 -17.37
CA VAL A 43 18.01 9.18 -17.91
C VAL A 43 17.65 9.37 -19.38
N VAL A 44 17.73 8.30 -20.15
CA VAL A 44 17.27 8.23 -21.55
C VAL A 44 15.95 7.46 -21.63
N ILE A 45 14.96 8.08 -22.25
CA ILE A 45 13.64 7.48 -22.50
C ILE A 45 13.66 6.83 -23.88
N HIS A 46 13.10 5.63 -23.96
CA HIS A 46 12.99 4.79 -25.15
C HIS A 46 11.57 4.26 -25.30
N ASP A 47 11.28 3.68 -26.47
CA ASP A 47 10.14 2.79 -26.65
C ASP A 47 10.58 1.43 -27.18
N THR A 48 9.83 0.39 -26.82
CA THR A 48 10.31 -0.99 -27.05
C THR A 48 10.22 -1.47 -28.50
N ASP A 49 9.57 -0.72 -29.41
CA ASP A 49 9.20 -1.16 -30.77
C ASP A 49 8.61 -2.59 -30.83
N ALA A 50 7.84 -2.95 -29.80
CA ALA A 50 7.31 -4.29 -29.60
C ALA A 50 5.80 -4.24 -29.29
N PRO A 51 4.93 -3.98 -30.29
CA PRO A 51 3.50 -3.78 -30.06
C PRO A 51 2.83 -4.94 -29.31
N GLY A 52 2.30 -4.66 -28.13
CA GLY A 52 1.65 -5.63 -27.25
C GLY A 52 2.59 -6.38 -26.30
N GLY A 53 3.90 -6.19 -26.42
CA GLY A 53 4.89 -6.72 -25.48
C GLY A 53 4.73 -6.07 -24.10
N THR A 54 4.68 -6.89 -23.05
CA THR A 54 4.66 -6.42 -21.67
C THR A 54 6.07 -6.18 -21.13
N ALA A 55 6.20 -5.53 -19.98
CA ALA A 55 7.48 -5.37 -19.29
C ALA A 55 8.11 -6.73 -18.97
N GLN A 56 7.30 -7.76 -18.66
CA GLN A 56 7.77 -9.13 -18.47
C GLN A 56 8.32 -9.73 -19.76
N ASN A 57 7.60 -9.56 -20.88
CA ASN A 57 8.04 -10.12 -22.17
C ASN A 57 9.38 -9.56 -22.58
N ASN A 58 9.57 -8.24 -22.46
CA ASN A 58 10.85 -7.61 -22.75
C ASN A 58 11.94 -8.08 -21.78
N ARG A 59 11.70 -8.08 -20.47
CA ARG A 59 12.66 -8.60 -19.49
C ARG A 59 13.11 -10.03 -19.82
N ASP A 60 12.16 -10.90 -20.14
CA ASP A 60 12.45 -12.31 -20.46
C ASP A 60 13.17 -12.44 -21.80
N TYR A 61 12.82 -11.64 -22.80
CA TYR A 61 13.53 -11.58 -24.08
C TYR A 61 15.01 -11.23 -23.89
N PHE A 62 15.30 -10.14 -23.18
CA PHE A 62 16.66 -9.69 -22.86
C PHE A 62 17.39 -10.60 -21.85
N ASN A 63 16.69 -11.50 -21.16
CA ASN A 63 17.34 -12.51 -20.33
C ASN A 63 17.65 -13.81 -21.10
N ASN A 64 16.84 -14.14 -22.09
CA ASN A 64 16.88 -15.44 -22.75
C ASN A 64 17.58 -15.41 -24.11
N ASN A 65 17.72 -14.25 -24.75
CA ASN A 65 18.37 -14.09 -26.07
C ASN A 65 19.66 -13.27 -25.95
N SER A 66 20.66 -13.55 -26.80
CA SER A 66 21.88 -12.76 -26.89
C SER A 66 21.66 -11.69 -27.95
N VAL A 67 21.50 -10.43 -27.54
CA VAL A 67 21.08 -9.34 -28.43
C VAL A 67 21.95 -8.09 -28.31
N ASP A 68 23.02 -8.15 -27.50
CA ASP A 68 23.99 -7.07 -27.28
C ASP A 68 23.36 -5.71 -26.94
N ALA A 69 22.19 -5.75 -26.30
CA ALA A 69 21.41 -4.61 -25.87
C ALA A 69 20.74 -4.91 -24.52
N SER A 70 20.47 -3.88 -23.73
CA SER A 70 19.74 -3.98 -22.46
C SER A 70 19.26 -2.62 -21.98
N ALA A 71 18.26 -2.63 -21.11
CA ALA A 71 17.77 -1.43 -20.43
C ALA A 71 17.75 -1.59 -18.91
N HIS A 72 17.73 -0.48 -18.17
CA HIS A 72 17.58 -0.51 -16.72
C HIS A 72 16.14 -0.83 -16.31
N TYR A 73 15.16 -0.30 -17.05
CA TYR A 73 13.74 -0.44 -16.74
C TYR A 73 12.91 -0.74 -17.98
N PHE A 74 11.94 -1.66 -17.84
CA PHE A 74 10.81 -1.82 -18.76
C PHE A 74 9.51 -1.41 -18.07
N VAL A 75 8.69 -0.62 -18.75
CA VAL A 75 7.48 -0.02 -18.18
C VAL A 75 6.27 -0.31 -19.05
N ASP A 76 5.27 -1.02 -18.52
CA ASP A 76 4.01 -1.26 -19.22
C ASP A 76 2.81 -0.67 -18.46
N TRP A 77 1.60 -0.94 -18.94
CA TRP A 77 0.34 -0.45 -18.37
C TRP A 77 -0.05 -1.10 -17.02
N ASN A 78 0.69 -2.08 -16.54
CA ASN A 78 0.44 -2.80 -15.30
C ASN A 78 1.55 -2.61 -14.26
N LYS A 79 2.83 -2.60 -14.68
CA LYS A 79 3.99 -2.63 -13.79
C LYS A 79 5.25 -2.01 -14.38
N VAL A 80 6.23 -1.78 -13.51
CA VAL A 80 7.61 -1.42 -13.84
C VAL A 80 8.52 -2.56 -13.41
N ILE A 81 9.40 -3.02 -14.29
CA ILE A 81 10.45 -4.00 -13.95
C ILE A 81 11.83 -3.35 -14.10
N GLN A 82 12.66 -3.45 -13.06
CA GLN A 82 14.07 -3.14 -13.12
C GLN A 82 14.86 -4.39 -13.54
N THR A 83 15.55 -4.29 -14.67
CA THR A 83 16.32 -5.39 -15.29
C THR A 83 17.82 -5.28 -15.11
N ILE A 84 18.34 -4.07 -14.90
CA ILE A 84 19.75 -3.82 -14.59
C ILE A 84 19.82 -2.92 -13.34
N PRO A 85 20.67 -3.22 -12.34
CA PRO A 85 20.89 -2.30 -11.22
C PRO A 85 21.34 -0.92 -11.70
N GLU A 86 20.88 0.15 -11.05
CA GLU A 86 21.21 1.53 -11.48
C GLU A 86 22.67 1.94 -11.26
N ASN A 87 23.44 1.12 -10.54
CA ASN A 87 24.88 1.27 -10.40
C ASN A 87 25.66 0.45 -11.44
N GLU A 88 25.00 -0.07 -12.47
CA GLU A 88 25.60 -0.83 -13.55
C GLU A 88 25.23 -0.28 -14.93
N VAL A 89 26.13 -0.42 -15.90
CA VAL A 89 25.90 0.01 -17.28
C VAL A 89 24.88 -0.90 -17.97
N ALA A 90 23.86 -0.32 -18.60
CA ALA A 90 23.01 -1.00 -19.59
C ALA A 90 23.41 -0.62 -21.02
N TRP A 91 23.14 -1.48 -22.00
CA TRP A 91 23.49 -1.26 -23.40
C TRP A 91 22.30 -0.74 -24.20
N HIS A 92 22.04 0.57 -24.16
CA HIS A 92 20.78 1.15 -24.64
C HIS A 92 20.90 2.29 -25.66
N ALA A 93 22.00 3.06 -25.72
CA ALA A 93 22.07 4.26 -26.58
C ALA A 93 23.49 4.63 -27.06
N GLY A 94 24.29 3.63 -27.43
CA GLY A 94 25.68 3.83 -27.80
C GLY A 94 26.62 3.96 -26.59
N ARG A 95 27.91 3.75 -26.83
CA ARG A 95 28.94 3.59 -25.79
C ARG A 95 28.96 4.76 -24.79
N THR A 96 28.93 5.99 -25.26
CA THR A 96 29.00 7.20 -24.44
C THR A 96 27.75 7.36 -23.57
N ALA A 97 26.56 7.15 -24.11
CA ALA A 97 25.32 7.27 -23.34
C ALA A 97 25.19 6.15 -22.30
N ASN A 98 25.55 4.91 -22.66
CA ASN A 98 25.52 3.74 -21.78
C ASN A 98 26.30 3.97 -20.47
N HIS A 99 27.40 4.74 -20.53
CA HIS A 99 28.26 5.03 -19.38
C HIS A 99 27.87 6.31 -18.63
N LYS A 100 26.80 7.00 -19.03
CA LYS A 100 26.35 8.26 -18.43
C LYS A 100 24.93 8.21 -17.88
N TYR A 101 24.06 7.39 -18.45
CA TYR A 101 22.62 7.53 -18.21
C TYR A 101 21.96 6.21 -17.81
N LEU A 102 20.90 6.33 -17.01
CA LEU A 102 19.92 5.25 -16.86
C LEU A 102 19.03 5.18 -18.10
N SER A 103 18.28 4.09 -18.26
CA SER A 103 17.37 3.89 -19.39
C SER A 103 16.01 3.36 -18.99
N ILE A 104 14.96 3.92 -19.60
CA ILE A 104 13.56 3.50 -19.43
C ILE A 104 13.00 3.15 -20.81
N GLU A 105 12.62 1.89 -20.98
CA GLU A 105 11.93 1.36 -22.16
C GLU A 105 10.42 1.33 -21.91
N ILE A 106 9.67 2.18 -22.63
CA ILE A 106 8.22 2.26 -22.52
C ILE A 106 7.60 1.24 -23.49
N CYS A 107 6.85 0.28 -22.94
CA CYS A 107 6.22 -0.78 -23.73
C CYS A 107 5.12 -0.21 -24.64
N VAL A 108 5.21 -0.54 -25.93
CA VAL A 108 4.25 -0.10 -26.95
C VAL A 108 2.98 -0.97 -26.90
N PRO A 109 1.78 -0.40 -26.73
CA PRO A 109 0.55 -1.18 -26.70
C PRO A 109 0.16 -1.69 -28.08
N SER A 110 -0.56 -2.82 -28.12
CA SER A 110 -1.08 -3.36 -29.38
C SER A 110 -2.25 -2.52 -29.91
N LYS A 111 -2.40 -2.43 -31.23
CA LYS A 111 -3.55 -1.82 -31.93
C LYS A 111 -3.84 -0.37 -31.51
N HIS A 112 -2.80 0.42 -31.27
CA HIS A 112 -2.90 1.83 -30.84
C HIS A 112 -3.81 2.05 -29.62
N ASN A 113 -3.77 1.16 -28.62
CA ASN A 113 -4.61 1.26 -27.43
C ASN A 113 -4.21 2.46 -26.54
N ALA A 114 -4.94 3.57 -26.69
CA ALA A 114 -4.72 4.82 -25.97
C ALA A 114 -4.80 4.67 -24.43
N TYR A 115 -5.60 3.74 -23.91
CA TYR A 115 -5.68 3.52 -22.46
C TYR A 115 -4.38 2.90 -21.94
N GLN A 116 -3.87 1.88 -22.63
CA GLN A 116 -2.60 1.25 -22.26
C GLN A 116 -1.42 2.20 -22.46
N PHE A 117 -1.40 2.97 -23.54
CA PHE A 117 -0.44 4.05 -23.75
C PHE A 117 -0.42 5.01 -22.55
N ASN A 118 -1.59 5.57 -22.20
CA ASN A 118 -1.68 6.55 -21.12
C ASN A 118 -1.19 5.98 -19.79
N LYS A 119 -1.44 4.69 -19.52
CA LYS A 119 -0.90 4.04 -18.31
C LYS A 119 0.61 3.87 -18.38
N ALA A 120 1.16 3.29 -19.45
CA ALA A 120 2.61 3.11 -19.59
C ALA A 120 3.35 4.45 -19.56
N TYR A 121 2.85 5.47 -20.26
CA TYR A 121 3.38 6.83 -20.25
C TYR A 121 3.36 7.44 -18.84
N ASN A 122 2.22 7.37 -18.13
CA ASN A 122 2.14 7.90 -16.76
C ASN A 122 3.07 7.15 -15.80
N ASN A 123 3.22 5.84 -15.99
CA ASN A 123 4.11 5.03 -15.19
C ASN A 123 5.57 5.42 -15.40
N ALA A 124 5.97 5.67 -16.64
CA ALA A 124 7.30 6.16 -17.00
C ALA A 124 7.54 7.56 -16.43
N VAL A 125 6.56 8.47 -16.53
CA VAL A 125 6.65 9.80 -15.90
C VAL A 125 6.86 9.68 -14.39
N ASP A 126 6.11 8.81 -13.69
CA ASP A 126 6.26 8.62 -12.24
C ASP A 126 7.63 8.05 -11.87
N LEU A 127 8.13 7.08 -12.64
CA LEU A 127 9.48 6.54 -12.47
C LEU A 127 10.56 7.61 -12.70
N THR A 128 10.42 8.44 -13.74
CA THR A 128 11.37 9.53 -13.99
C THR A 128 11.33 10.61 -12.91
N VAL A 129 10.15 10.93 -12.37
CA VAL A 129 10.01 11.83 -11.21
C VAL A 129 10.73 11.28 -9.99
N ASP A 130 10.62 9.97 -9.74
CA ASP A 130 11.36 9.30 -8.66
C ASP A 130 12.88 9.39 -8.86
N MET A 131 13.38 9.10 -10.07
CA MET A 131 14.81 9.27 -10.40
C MET A 131 15.29 10.71 -10.19
N CYS A 132 14.54 11.70 -10.69
CA CYS A 132 14.88 13.12 -10.49
C CYS A 132 15.02 13.47 -9.00
N ARG A 133 14.16 12.93 -8.14
CA ARG A 133 14.26 13.15 -6.69
C ARG A 133 15.47 12.46 -6.06
N ARG A 134 15.70 11.19 -6.37
CA ARG A 134 16.78 10.38 -5.74
C ARG A 134 18.18 10.85 -6.14
N TYR A 135 18.33 11.28 -7.37
CA TYR A 135 19.62 11.70 -7.93
C TYR A 135 19.78 13.21 -8.01
N ASN A 136 18.77 13.98 -7.55
CA ASN A 136 18.72 15.44 -7.68
C ASN A 136 18.91 15.91 -9.13
N TRP A 137 18.31 15.19 -10.08
CA TRP A 137 18.34 15.55 -11.49
C TRP A 137 17.22 16.53 -11.83
N LYS A 138 17.52 17.41 -12.79
CA LYS A 138 16.59 18.38 -13.35
C LYS A 138 15.89 17.78 -14.56
N VAL A 139 14.81 18.42 -15.00
CA VAL A 139 14.12 18.04 -16.24
C VAL A 139 14.99 18.18 -17.50
N SER A 140 16.09 18.95 -17.41
CA SER A 140 17.14 19.04 -18.43
C SER A 140 17.99 17.78 -18.56
N ASP A 141 17.94 16.89 -17.57
CA ASP A 141 18.75 15.67 -17.50
C ASP A 141 17.96 14.43 -17.98
N ILE A 142 16.84 14.68 -18.68
CA ILE A 142 15.96 13.68 -19.29
C ILE A 142 16.10 13.79 -20.81
N PHE A 143 16.63 12.73 -21.43
CA PHE A 143 16.98 12.70 -22.86
C PHE A 143 16.14 11.64 -23.60
N SER A 144 16.04 11.75 -24.91
CA SER A 144 15.56 10.66 -25.79
C SER A 144 16.73 9.93 -26.41
N HIS A 145 16.50 8.73 -26.94
CA HIS A 145 17.49 8.06 -27.77
C HIS A 145 17.89 8.93 -28.96
N GLU A 146 16.91 9.60 -29.62
CA GLU A 146 17.20 10.57 -30.69
C GLU A 146 18.21 11.64 -30.29
N TRP A 147 18.10 12.20 -29.07
CA TRP A 147 19.03 13.20 -28.58
C TRP A 147 20.45 12.62 -28.44
N CYS A 148 20.57 11.37 -27.97
CA CYS A 148 21.84 10.66 -27.90
C CYS A 148 22.42 10.41 -29.30
N SER A 149 21.61 9.96 -30.25
CA SER A 149 22.00 9.78 -31.65
C SER A 149 22.53 11.08 -32.25
N LEU A 150 21.82 12.19 -32.03
CA LEU A 150 22.21 13.49 -32.55
C LEU A 150 23.49 14.04 -31.93
N ASN A 151 23.76 13.79 -30.65
CA ASN A 151 24.90 14.38 -29.94
C ASN A 151 26.15 13.52 -29.90
N TYR A 152 26.00 12.19 -29.86
CA TYR A 152 27.14 11.29 -29.77
C TYR A 152 27.48 10.60 -31.09
N LYS A 153 26.53 10.48 -32.03
CA LYS A 153 26.74 9.84 -33.34
C LYS A 153 27.20 8.37 -33.25
N GLU A 154 26.82 7.68 -32.18
CA GLU A 154 27.15 6.27 -31.93
C GLU A 154 25.97 5.31 -32.19
N THR A 155 24.81 5.86 -32.54
CA THR A 155 23.53 5.17 -32.85
C THR A 155 22.72 6.07 -33.79
N ASP A 156 21.81 5.49 -34.56
CA ASP A 156 20.91 6.16 -35.51
C ASP A 156 19.42 6.10 -35.09
N HIS A 157 19.15 5.56 -33.91
CA HIS A 157 17.81 5.43 -33.36
C HIS A 157 17.15 6.78 -33.07
N THR A 158 15.82 6.83 -33.18
CA THR A 158 15.02 8.07 -33.05
C THR A 158 13.89 7.96 -32.02
N ASP A 159 13.79 6.85 -31.30
CA ASP A 159 12.78 6.65 -30.26
C ASP A 159 12.98 7.63 -29.07
N PRO A 160 11.90 7.96 -28.32
CA PRO A 160 10.51 7.55 -28.50
C PRO A 160 9.70 8.53 -29.37
N VAL A 161 10.36 9.27 -30.28
CA VAL A 161 9.79 10.46 -30.90
C VAL A 161 8.58 10.16 -31.79
N ALA A 162 8.67 9.13 -32.62
CA ALA A 162 7.54 8.69 -33.45
C ALA A 162 6.41 8.13 -32.58
N TYR A 163 6.73 7.23 -31.65
CA TYR A 163 5.77 6.64 -30.73
C TYR A 163 4.98 7.69 -29.94
N PHE A 164 5.65 8.67 -29.34
CA PHE A 164 4.96 9.75 -28.62
C PHE A 164 4.06 10.57 -29.54
N ARG A 165 4.50 10.85 -30.76
CA ARG A 165 3.75 11.64 -31.74
C ARG A 165 2.41 10.98 -32.11
N GLU A 166 2.36 9.65 -32.18
CA GLU A 166 1.12 8.91 -32.45
C GLU A 166 0.00 9.22 -31.44
N TYR A 167 0.36 9.57 -30.20
CA TYR A 167 -0.59 9.86 -29.12
C TYR A 167 -0.63 11.35 -28.74
N GLY A 168 -0.14 12.22 -29.62
CA GLY A 168 -0.12 13.67 -29.38
C GLY A 168 0.82 14.10 -28.25
N LYS A 169 1.88 13.31 -28.01
CA LYS A 169 2.93 13.60 -27.04
C LYS A 169 4.26 13.91 -27.75
N SER A 170 5.20 14.45 -26.99
CA SER A 170 6.60 14.66 -27.37
C SER A 170 7.50 14.54 -26.14
N MET A 171 8.81 14.51 -26.34
CA MET A 171 9.75 14.60 -25.22
C MET A 171 9.56 15.88 -24.40
N ASP A 172 9.17 16.98 -25.01
CA ASP A 172 8.88 18.21 -24.28
C ASP A 172 7.60 18.10 -23.45
N THR A 173 6.56 17.41 -23.94
CA THR A 173 5.39 17.12 -23.10
C THR A 173 5.75 16.17 -21.96
N PHE A 174 6.62 15.18 -22.20
CA PHE A 174 7.10 14.26 -21.16
C PHE A 174 7.85 15.01 -20.06
N ARG A 175 8.81 15.87 -20.43
CA ARG A 175 9.53 16.74 -19.49
C ARG A 175 8.60 17.69 -18.75
N LYS A 176 7.59 18.27 -19.43
CA LYS A 176 6.58 19.12 -18.78
C LYS A 176 5.72 18.33 -17.79
N ASP A 177 5.34 17.10 -18.11
CA ASP A 177 4.56 16.23 -17.21
C ASP A 177 5.40 15.82 -15.98
N VAL A 178 6.68 15.53 -16.15
CA VAL A 178 7.64 15.33 -15.05
C VAL A 178 7.79 16.61 -14.23
N ALA A 179 8.05 17.76 -14.87
CA ALA A 179 8.17 19.07 -14.22
C ALA A 179 6.94 19.40 -13.38
N ARG A 180 5.75 19.17 -13.93
CA ARG A 180 4.48 19.39 -13.25
C ARG A 180 4.34 18.48 -12.02
N LYS A 181 4.72 17.21 -12.10
CA LYS A 181 4.67 16.29 -10.95
C LYS A 181 5.76 16.56 -9.90
N LEU A 182 6.92 17.09 -10.31
CA LEU A 182 7.92 17.63 -9.41
C LEU A 182 7.36 18.88 -8.70
N SER A 183 6.83 19.84 -9.46
CA SER A 183 6.29 21.10 -8.92
C SER A 183 5.01 20.93 -8.10
N VAL A 184 4.13 19.98 -8.40
CA VAL A 184 2.92 19.70 -7.58
C VAL A 184 3.30 19.07 -6.23
N ALA A 185 4.41 18.32 -6.18
CA ALA A 185 4.97 17.87 -4.92
C ALA A 185 5.76 18.97 -4.19
N ASP A 186 6.23 20.01 -4.89
CA ASP A 186 6.91 21.15 -4.26
C ASP A 186 5.95 22.30 -3.88
N ASN A 187 4.81 22.45 -4.56
CA ASN A 187 3.86 23.58 -4.43
C ASN A 187 2.60 23.31 -3.61
N ASN A 188 2.49 22.17 -2.92
CA ASN A 188 1.34 21.90 -2.04
C ASN A 188 1.60 22.29 -0.56
N GLY A 189 1.98 23.55 -0.31
CA GLY A 189 1.69 24.26 0.94
C GLY A 189 2.55 23.98 2.19
N ILE A 190 3.69 23.29 2.10
CA ILE A 190 4.58 23.03 3.26
C ILE A 190 5.87 23.83 3.15
N SER A 191 6.19 24.63 4.17
CA SER A 191 7.40 25.45 4.25
C SER A 191 8.68 24.63 4.49
N ASP A 192 9.85 25.17 4.13
CA ASP A 192 11.15 24.54 4.45
C ASP A 192 11.30 24.27 5.96
N SER A 193 10.79 25.17 6.80
CA SER A 193 10.80 25.02 8.26
C SER A 193 10.05 23.77 8.73
N GLU A 194 8.89 23.48 8.13
CA GLU A 194 8.10 22.29 8.47
C GLU A 194 8.80 21.00 8.02
N VAL A 195 9.48 21.03 6.87
CA VAL A 195 10.29 19.90 6.38
C VAL A 195 11.45 19.64 7.32
N SER A 196 12.22 20.68 7.70
CA SER A 196 13.34 20.54 8.64
C SER A 196 12.88 20.03 10.00
N LYS A 197 11.72 20.49 10.50
CA LYS A 197 11.13 19.99 11.75
C LYS A 197 10.75 18.51 11.65
N ALA A 198 10.05 18.11 10.59
CA ALA A 198 9.68 16.71 10.37
C ALA A 198 10.92 15.82 10.22
N ALA A 199 11.97 16.30 9.55
CA ALA A 199 13.22 15.58 9.41
C ALA A 199 13.95 15.41 10.74
N SER A 200 14.10 16.48 11.51
CA SER A 200 14.68 16.42 12.85
C SER A 200 13.86 15.54 13.79
N TYR A 201 12.53 15.53 13.66
CA TYR A 201 11.64 14.73 14.49
C TYR A 201 11.77 13.23 14.19
N LEU A 202 11.90 12.86 12.92
CA LEU A 202 12.04 11.45 12.53
C LEU A 202 13.44 10.91 12.80
N GLY A 203 14.48 11.68 12.49
CA GLY A 203 15.87 11.19 12.51
C GLY A 203 16.00 9.85 11.76
N ASP A 204 16.68 8.90 12.39
CA ASP A 204 16.90 7.55 11.83
C ASP A 204 15.60 6.75 11.60
N ASN A 205 14.48 7.16 12.19
CA ASN A 205 13.19 6.52 11.96
C ASN A 205 12.54 6.88 10.62
N ALA A 206 13.10 7.83 9.86
CA ALA A 206 12.54 8.24 8.57
C ALA A 206 12.33 7.04 7.63
N ARG A 207 13.28 6.10 7.57
CA ARG A 207 13.18 4.90 6.74
C ARG A 207 12.01 3.99 7.15
N LYS A 208 11.87 3.77 8.47
CA LYS A 208 10.77 3.01 9.07
C LYS A 208 9.41 3.64 8.74
N VAL A 209 9.32 4.96 8.84
CA VAL A 209 8.10 5.72 8.55
C VAL A 209 7.78 5.71 7.05
N GLN A 210 8.77 5.76 6.16
CA GLN A 210 8.56 5.60 4.72
C GLN A 210 7.97 4.22 4.37
N TYR A 211 8.49 3.13 4.97
CA TYR A 211 7.89 1.81 4.82
C TYR A 211 6.43 1.77 5.29
N LEU A 212 6.15 2.38 6.45
CA LEU A 212 4.79 2.46 6.98
C LEU A 212 3.87 3.25 6.06
N LEU A 213 4.31 4.41 5.57
CA LEU A 213 3.56 5.22 4.60
C LEU A 213 3.27 4.44 3.32
N ASN A 214 4.20 3.58 2.87
CA ASN A 214 3.96 2.73 1.71
C ASN A 214 2.88 1.67 1.94
N CYS A 215 2.69 1.20 3.18
CA CYS A 215 1.54 0.35 3.53
C CYS A 215 0.20 1.07 3.28
N PHE A 216 0.18 2.40 3.31
CA PHE A 216 -0.99 3.22 2.99
C PHE A 216 -1.10 3.62 1.51
N GLY A 217 -0.17 3.15 0.66
CA GLY A 217 -0.18 3.38 -0.79
C GLY A 217 0.49 4.67 -1.25
N TYR A 218 1.33 5.31 -0.41
CA TYR A 218 2.03 6.54 -0.78
C TYR A 218 3.26 6.32 -1.68
N ASN A 219 3.74 5.06 -1.77
CA ASN A 219 4.87 4.55 -2.56
C ASN A 219 6.05 5.54 -2.67
N LEU A 220 6.52 5.95 -1.49
CA LEU A 220 7.77 6.65 -1.27
C LEU A 220 8.96 5.77 -1.61
N TYR A 221 10.00 6.39 -2.13
CA TYR A 221 11.32 5.79 -2.10
C TYR A 221 11.79 5.62 -0.65
N ILE A 222 12.47 4.50 -0.38
CA ILE A 222 12.98 4.18 0.94
C ILE A 222 14.47 4.59 0.99
N ASP A 223 14.73 5.88 1.18
CA ASP A 223 16.09 6.46 1.34
C ASP A 223 16.45 6.75 2.80
N GLY A 224 15.48 6.72 3.71
CA GLY A 224 15.68 7.15 5.09
C GLY A 224 15.81 8.67 5.25
N GLN A 225 15.43 9.46 4.24
CA GLN A 225 15.43 10.91 4.29
C GLN A 225 14.00 11.45 4.38
N CYS A 226 13.74 12.31 5.37
CA CYS A 226 12.46 13.00 5.50
C CYS A 226 12.47 14.32 4.72
N GLY A 227 12.41 14.24 3.40
CA GLY A 227 12.23 15.41 2.53
C GLY A 227 10.75 15.82 2.42
N ARG A 228 10.49 16.88 1.64
CA ARG A 228 9.14 17.45 1.39
C ARG A 228 8.08 16.39 1.12
N ARG A 229 8.38 15.40 0.28
CA ARG A 229 7.44 14.33 -0.07
C ARG A 229 7.09 13.44 1.13
N THR A 230 8.08 13.04 1.93
CA THR A 230 7.84 12.27 3.17
C THR A 230 7.00 13.09 4.15
N THR A 231 7.34 14.37 4.35
CA THR A 231 6.60 15.32 5.21
C THR A 231 5.14 15.51 4.78
N GLN A 232 4.89 15.61 3.46
CA GLN A 232 3.54 15.69 2.90
C GLN A 232 2.75 14.40 3.12
N CYS A 233 3.36 13.25 2.82
CA CYS A 233 2.70 11.95 3.03
C CYS A 233 2.34 11.72 4.50
N ILE A 234 3.14 12.24 5.44
CA ILE A 234 2.77 12.28 6.86
C ILE A 234 1.48 13.08 7.06
N GLY A 235 1.41 14.32 6.55
CA GLY A 235 0.21 15.16 6.67
C GLY A 235 -1.04 14.57 6.02
N TYR A 236 -0.89 13.96 4.83
CA TYR A 236 -1.96 13.26 4.15
C TYR A 236 -2.45 12.05 4.94
N LEU A 237 -1.52 11.26 5.49
CA LEU A 237 -1.90 10.14 6.34
C LEU A 237 -2.57 10.61 7.62
N GLN A 238 -2.07 11.67 8.26
CA GLN A 238 -2.70 12.26 9.45
C GLN A 238 -4.14 12.68 9.13
N THR A 239 -4.36 13.38 8.02
CA THR A 239 -5.70 13.77 7.56
C THR A 239 -6.60 12.55 7.33
N ARG A 240 -6.10 11.53 6.60
CA ARG A 240 -6.83 10.27 6.34
C ARG A 240 -7.17 9.50 7.61
N LEU A 241 -6.36 9.64 8.64
CA LEU A 241 -6.53 9.00 9.94
C LEU A 241 -7.30 9.87 10.94
N ASP A 242 -7.84 11.01 10.51
CA ASP A 242 -8.55 11.98 11.36
C ASP A 242 -7.66 12.48 12.53
N ILE A 243 -6.42 12.84 12.18
CA ILE A 243 -5.42 13.47 13.04
C ILE A 243 -5.11 14.84 12.43
N TYR A 244 -4.95 15.86 13.28
CA TYR A 244 -4.48 17.17 12.84
C TYR A 244 -3.14 17.03 12.08
N PRO A 245 -3.04 17.51 10.84
CA PRO A 245 -1.86 17.29 9.98
C PRO A 245 -0.72 18.24 10.36
N ASP A 246 -0.10 18.02 11.52
CA ASP A 246 1.06 18.79 11.98
C ASP A 246 2.38 18.39 11.28
N HIS A 247 2.34 17.41 10.38
CA HIS A 247 3.47 16.87 9.65
C HIS A 247 4.53 16.17 10.51
N LEU A 248 4.24 15.94 11.80
CA LEU A 248 5.10 15.24 12.74
C LEU A 248 4.55 13.83 12.99
N PHE A 249 5.30 12.80 12.60
CA PHE A 249 4.85 11.41 12.71
C PHE A 249 5.09 10.81 14.10
N GLY A 250 4.51 11.44 15.12
CA GLY A 250 4.66 11.05 16.52
C GLY A 250 3.82 9.85 16.98
N PRO A 251 3.83 9.54 18.30
CA PRO A 251 3.16 8.37 18.86
C PRO A 251 1.67 8.24 18.51
N LYS A 252 0.96 9.37 18.41
CA LYS A 252 -0.46 9.40 18.00
C LYS A 252 -0.63 8.94 16.55
N SER A 253 0.19 9.47 15.63
CA SER A 253 0.22 9.11 14.21
C SER A 253 0.59 7.62 14.05
N ILE A 254 1.64 7.16 14.74
CA ILE A 254 2.06 5.75 14.75
C ILE A 254 0.92 4.85 15.22
N LYS A 255 0.39 5.05 16.43
CA LYS A 255 -0.65 4.18 17.01
C LYS A 255 -1.87 4.06 16.08
N LYS A 256 -2.31 5.19 15.51
CA LYS A 256 -3.48 5.19 14.62
C LYS A 256 -3.16 4.53 13.28
N ALA A 257 -1.98 4.76 12.70
CA ALA A 257 -1.55 4.09 11.47
C ALA A 257 -1.45 2.58 11.68
N LEU A 258 -0.77 2.11 12.74
CA LEU A 258 -0.64 0.67 13.01
C LEU A 258 -2.00 -0.02 13.22
N SER A 259 -3.00 0.70 13.73
CA SER A 259 -4.37 0.16 13.87
C SER A 259 -5.11 -0.05 12.56
N GLN A 260 -4.62 0.54 11.46
CA GLN A 260 -5.21 0.43 10.12
C GLN A 260 -4.44 -0.50 9.19
N LEU A 261 -3.29 -1.04 9.63
CA LEU A 261 -2.54 -2.04 8.85
C LEU A 261 -3.29 -3.36 8.79
N ASP A 262 -3.18 -4.03 7.66
CA ASP A 262 -3.69 -5.38 7.50
C ASP A 262 -2.83 -6.40 8.24
N ILE A 263 -3.43 -7.54 8.59
CA ILE A 263 -2.72 -8.62 9.30
C ILE A 263 -1.81 -9.32 8.30
N ALA A 264 -0.50 -9.24 8.52
CA ALA A 264 0.46 -9.97 7.70
C ALA A 264 0.76 -11.35 8.31
N GLU A 265 0.65 -12.40 7.49
CA GLU A 265 0.95 -13.79 7.87
C GLU A 265 1.54 -14.56 6.69
N ARG A 266 2.13 -15.74 6.95
CA ARG A 266 2.79 -16.54 5.90
C ARG A 266 1.80 -16.86 4.76
N GLY A 267 2.13 -16.41 3.56
CA GLY A 267 1.30 -16.58 2.35
C GLY A 267 0.38 -15.40 2.03
N CYS A 268 0.37 -14.31 2.82
CA CYS A 268 -0.32 -13.08 2.47
C CYS A 268 0.36 -12.37 1.28
N ARG A 269 -0.41 -11.62 0.49
CA ARG A 269 0.09 -10.79 -0.62
C ARG A 269 0.35 -9.32 -0.22
N PHE A 270 0.42 -9.04 1.09
CA PHE A 270 0.66 -7.69 1.63
C PHE A 270 2.13 -7.33 1.51
N ILE A 271 2.54 -6.93 0.30
CA ILE A 271 3.95 -6.71 -0.05
C ILE A 271 4.57 -5.61 0.81
N ASN A 272 3.86 -4.49 1.03
CA ASN A 272 4.40 -3.34 1.75
C ASN A 272 4.50 -3.59 3.27
N GLU A 273 3.48 -4.20 3.87
CA GLU A 273 3.49 -4.63 5.26
C GLU A 273 4.59 -5.67 5.49
N THR A 274 4.75 -6.61 4.55
CA THR A 274 5.82 -7.61 4.62
C THR A 274 7.20 -6.97 4.51
N LYS A 275 7.40 -6.01 3.61
CA LYS A 275 8.65 -5.23 3.50
C LYS A 275 8.94 -4.47 4.80
N LEU A 276 7.92 -3.85 5.41
CA LEU A 276 8.04 -3.20 6.73
C LEU A 276 8.47 -4.20 7.80
N ILE A 277 7.82 -5.35 7.89
CA ILE A 277 8.16 -6.41 8.86
C ILE A 277 9.59 -6.91 8.66
N GLN A 278 9.96 -7.21 7.42
CA GLN A 278 11.29 -7.67 7.07
C GLN A 278 12.35 -6.64 7.42
N TYR A 279 12.10 -5.36 7.14
CA TYR A 279 12.97 -4.26 7.55
C TYR A 279 13.12 -4.20 9.07
N MET A 280 12.02 -4.22 9.81
CA MET A 280 12.02 -4.09 11.28
C MET A 280 12.65 -5.30 12.00
N LEU A 281 12.64 -6.47 11.37
CA LEU A 281 13.22 -7.71 11.89
C LEU A 281 14.60 -8.05 11.31
N GLY A 282 15.16 -7.18 10.47
CA GLY A 282 16.46 -7.41 9.83
C GLY A 282 16.48 -8.60 8.85
N VAL A 283 15.33 -8.97 8.27
CA VAL A 283 15.25 -10.01 7.23
C VAL A 283 15.67 -9.42 5.89
N THR A 284 16.67 -10.03 5.25
CA THR A 284 17.17 -9.62 3.93
C THR A 284 16.95 -10.70 2.86
N PRO A 285 16.59 -10.31 1.62
CA PRO A 285 16.15 -8.97 1.21
C PRO A 285 14.75 -8.61 1.78
N GLN A 286 14.40 -7.33 1.79
CA GLN A 286 13.00 -6.88 1.97
C GLN A 286 12.23 -7.08 0.65
N ASP A 287 12.05 -8.33 0.25
CA ASP A 287 11.39 -8.72 -1.00
C ASP A 287 9.86 -8.65 -0.95
N GLY A 288 9.27 -8.45 0.24
CA GLY A 288 7.82 -8.46 0.44
C GLY A 288 7.20 -9.85 0.40
N ILE A 289 8.01 -10.90 0.41
CA ILE A 289 7.56 -12.29 0.48
C ILE A 289 7.55 -12.74 1.93
N PHE A 290 6.35 -12.99 2.47
CA PHE A 290 6.21 -13.50 3.84
C PHE A 290 6.43 -15.02 3.83
N GLY A 291 7.68 -15.42 3.57
CA GLY A 291 8.11 -16.82 3.51
C GLY A 291 8.56 -17.37 4.87
N ASN A 292 9.21 -18.53 4.86
CA ASN A 292 9.65 -19.22 6.08
C ASN A 292 10.67 -18.40 6.90
N LYS A 293 11.56 -17.64 6.25
CA LYS A 293 12.53 -16.77 6.92
C LYS A 293 11.82 -15.67 7.72
N THR A 294 10.91 -14.94 7.07
CA THR A 294 10.09 -13.89 7.69
C THR A 294 9.26 -14.46 8.84
N TYR A 295 8.59 -15.59 8.62
CA TYR A 295 7.80 -16.27 9.66
C TYR A 295 8.64 -16.66 10.89
N ALA A 296 9.82 -17.26 10.69
CA ALA A 296 10.70 -17.64 11.80
C ALA A 296 11.10 -16.42 12.64
N LYS A 297 11.45 -15.31 11.98
CA LYS A 297 11.82 -14.06 12.67
C LYS A 297 10.65 -13.42 13.41
N VAL A 298 9.43 -13.48 12.87
CA VAL A 298 8.22 -13.00 13.57
C VAL A 298 7.94 -13.85 14.81
N VAL A 299 7.99 -15.18 14.70
CA VAL A 299 7.80 -16.10 15.82
C VAL A 299 8.86 -15.88 16.92
N GLU A 300 10.13 -15.74 16.53
CA GLU A 300 11.24 -15.42 17.44
C GLU A 300 10.99 -14.09 18.16
N PHE A 301 10.62 -13.05 17.42
CA PHE A 301 10.27 -11.75 17.97
C PHE A 301 9.11 -11.86 18.96
N GLN A 302 8.03 -12.56 18.61
CA GLN A 302 6.87 -12.69 19.49
C GLN A 302 7.23 -13.39 20.81
N LYS A 303 8.02 -14.47 20.76
CA LYS A 303 8.53 -15.17 21.96
C LYS A 303 9.32 -14.24 22.86
N ASN A 304 10.24 -13.47 22.29
CA ASN A 304 11.12 -12.57 23.04
C ASN A 304 10.38 -11.38 23.68
N HIS A 305 9.14 -11.11 23.25
CA HIS A 305 8.36 -9.96 23.70
C HIS A 305 7.05 -10.32 24.41
N GLY A 306 6.88 -11.57 24.82
CA GLY A 306 5.68 -12.02 25.55
C GLY A 306 4.39 -11.93 24.72
N ILE A 307 4.52 -12.01 23.39
CA ILE A 307 3.39 -12.11 22.45
C ILE A 307 3.20 -13.59 22.10
N TYR A 308 1.96 -14.04 21.95
CA TYR A 308 1.68 -15.41 21.53
C TYR A 308 2.35 -15.71 20.17
N PRO A 309 3.20 -16.75 20.05
CA PRO A 309 4.12 -16.91 18.92
C PRO A 309 3.48 -17.63 17.72
N ASP A 310 2.40 -17.05 17.19
CA ASP A 310 1.62 -17.58 16.07
C ASP A 310 2.16 -17.22 14.67
N GLY A 311 3.22 -16.41 14.60
CA GLY A 311 3.80 -15.92 13.36
C GLY A 311 2.94 -14.92 12.61
N ARG A 312 1.95 -14.31 13.29
CA ARG A 312 1.05 -13.29 12.74
C ARG A 312 1.44 -11.91 13.21
N VAL A 313 1.53 -10.98 12.28
CA VAL A 313 1.81 -9.58 12.58
C VAL A 313 0.52 -8.79 12.50
N GLY A 314 -0.16 -8.69 13.64
CA GLY A 314 -1.28 -7.78 13.85
C GLY A 314 -0.88 -6.56 14.68
N PHE A 315 -1.87 -5.76 15.10
CA PHE A 315 -1.66 -4.52 15.85
C PHE A 315 -0.72 -4.65 17.05
N LYS A 316 -0.84 -5.73 17.86
CA LYS A 316 0.03 -5.96 19.02
C LYS A 316 1.50 -6.16 18.62
N THR A 317 1.75 -7.01 17.61
CA THR A 317 3.09 -7.27 17.09
C THR A 317 3.69 -6.01 16.45
N PHE A 318 2.92 -5.30 15.61
CA PHE A 318 3.36 -4.04 15.01
C PHE A 318 3.67 -2.96 16.06
N THR A 319 2.81 -2.80 17.07
CA THR A 319 3.05 -1.84 18.15
C THR A 319 4.39 -2.13 18.83
N LYS A 320 4.64 -3.40 19.14
CA LYS A 320 5.88 -3.80 19.81
C LYS A 320 7.12 -3.60 18.94
N LEU A 321 7.02 -3.90 17.64
CA LEU A 321 8.07 -3.65 16.66
C LEU A 321 8.42 -2.14 16.62
N PHE A 322 7.43 -1.26 16.69
CA PHE A 322 7.65 0.19 16.66
C PHE A 322 8.20 0.75 17.98
N GLU A 323 7.90 0.12 19.11
CA GLU A 323 8.44 0.47 20.43
C GLU A 323 9.94 0.17 20.56
N GLN A 324 10.40 -0.99 20.07
CA GLN A 324 11.81 -1.40 20.18
C GLN A 324 12.79 -0.47 19.45
N ASN A 325 12.36 0.09 18.33
CA ASN A 325 13.20 0.94 17.47
C ASN A 325 13.11 2.44 17.82
N ASN A 326 12.54 2.80 18.97
CA ASN A 326 12.38 4.21 19.41
C ASN A 326 13.28 4.60 20.60
N ALA A 327 14.30 3.79 20.92
CA ALA A 327 15.22 4.10 22.00
C ALA A 327 16.34 5.08 21.56
N VAL A 328 16.02 6.34 21.21
CA VAL A 328 16.68 7.58 21.73
C VAL A 328 15.88 8.85 21.33
N VAL A 329 15.65 9.72 22.32
CA VAL A 329 15.28 11.16 22.35
C VAL A 329 14.02 11.67 21.63
N ALA A 330 12.97 11.96 22.42
CA ALA A 330 12.09 13.10 22.15
C ALA A 330 12.72 14.36 22.77
N PRO A 331 12.94 15.46 22.02
CA PRO A 331 13.24 16.74 22.63
C PRO A 331 12.01 17.23 23.39
N ASN A 332 12.21 17.57 24.65
CA ASN A 332 11.22 18.12 25.55
C ASN A 332 10.65 19.43 24.95
N PRO A 333 9.31 19.61 24.80
CA PRO A 333 8.77 20.92 24.48
C PRO A 333 8.98 21.83 25.68
N GLY A 334 9.65 22.96 25.44
CA GLY A 334 10.02 23.96 26.44
C GLY A 334 8.86 24.38 27.35
N THR A 335 9.22 24.58 28.61
CA THR A 335 8.44 25.21 29.66
C THR A 335 7.89 26.56 29.21
N ASN A 336 6.58 26.78 29.36
CA ASN A 336 6.00 28.08 29.68
C ASN A 336 4.63 27.92 30.36
N ASN A 337 4.66 28.16 31.67
CA ASN A 337 3.64 28.57 32.64
C ASN A 337 2.15 28.41 32.30
N LYS A 338 1.46 27.62 33.14
CA LYS A 338 0.03 27.80 33.43
C LYS A 338 -0.20 27.76 34.96
N PRO A 339 -1.01 28.66 35.55
CA PRO A 339 -1.17 28.76 36.99
C PRO A 339 -2.03 27.62 37.57
N ASP A 340 -1.71 27.27 38.82
CA ASP A 340 -2.27 26.16 39.60
C ASP A 340 -3.80 26.20 39.73
N LYS A 341 -4.41 25.00 39.73
CA LYS A 341 -5.81 24.79 40.12
C LYS A 341 -5.89 23.82 41.31
N PRO A 342 -6.66 24.11 42.37
CA PRO A 342 -6.55 23.40 43.64
C PRO A 342 -7.19 22.00 43.60
N ALA A 343 -6.67 21.12 44.46
CA ALA A 343 -7.11 19.73 44.64
C ALA A 343 -8.60 19.61 44.98
N LYS A 344 -9.26 18.59 44.40
CA LYS A 344 -10.68 18.29 44.65
C LYS A 344 -10.83 17.13 45.63
N PRO A 345 -11.70 17.22 46.67
CA PRO A 345 -11.88 16.16 47.67
C PRO A 345 -12.81 15.04 47.18
N SER A 346 -12.67 13.87 47.83
CA SER A 346 -13.42 12.62 47.62
C SER A 346 -14.86 12.69 48.15
N GLN A 347 -15.82 12.08 47.42
CA GLN A 347 -17.20 11.90 47.88
C GLN A 347 -17.99 10.82 47.08
N PRO A 348 -19.21 10.38 47.50
CA PRO A 348 -19.57 9.00 47.79
C PRO A 348 -20.63 8.39 46.82
N THR A 349 -20.98 7.12 47.05
CA THR A 349 -21.79 6.19 46.22
C THR A 349 -23.32 6.31 46.35
N ILE A 350 -24.09 6.42 45.22
CA ILE A 350 -25.49 5.92 44.96
C ILE A 350 -25.72 5.81 43.40
N PRO A 351 -26.84 5.25 42.87
CA PRO A 351 -26.99 3.95 42.18
C PRO A 351 -26.88 3.96 40.63
N THR A 352 -26.75 2.75 40.06
CA THR A 352 -26.29 2.40 38.70
C THR A 352 -27.15 2.88 37.51
N ARG A 353 -26.63 3.85 36.74
CA ARG A 353 -26.98 4.03 35.33
C ARG A 353 -26.36 2.91 34.49
N THR A 354 -27.15 2.24 33.65
CA THR A 354 -26.63 1.24 32.70
C THR A 354 -25.68 1.89 31.70
N ASN A 355 -24.52 1.26 31.46
CA ASN A 355 -23.48 1.78 30.59
C ASN A 355 -24.00 1.83 29.14
N PRO A 356 -23.77 2.89 28.35
CA PRO A 356 -24.19 2.98 26.94
C PRO A 356 -23.84 1.74 26.09
N MET A 357 -22.73 1.06 26.40
CA MET A 357 -22.34 -0.16 25.68
C MET A 357 -23.23 -1.37 25.99
N ASP A 358 -23.87 -1.43 27.16
CA ASP A 358 -24.84 -2.47 27.50
C ASP A 358 -26.11 -2.34 26.64
N ASN A 359 -26.54 -1.11 26.40
CA ASN A 359 -27.69 -0.84 25.52
C ASN A 359 -27.36 -1.20 24.06
N ASN A 360 -26.16 -0.87 23.58
CA ASN A 360 -25.72 -1.25 22.23
C ASN A 360 -25.59 -2.77 22.06
N ALA A 361 -25.07 -3.48 23.07
CA ALA A 361 -24.99 -4.93 23.05
C ALA A 361 -26.35 -5.60 22.97
N ARG A 362 -27.31 -5.18 23.81
CA ARG A 362 -28.70 -5.69 23.76
C ARG A 362 -29.37 -5.37 22.42
N LYS A 363 -29.15 -4.17 21.89
CA LYS A 363 -29.68 -3.75 20.58
C LYS A 363 -29.13 -4.63 19.45
N ALA A 364 -27.82 -4.84 19.41
CA ALA A 364 -27.17 -5.69 18.41
C ALA A 364 -27.59 -7.16 18.53
N ALA A 365 -27.69 -7.69 19.75
CA ALA A 365 -28.18 -9.03 20.04
C ALA A 365 -29.59 -9.26 19.49
N ASN A 366 -30.53 -8.36 19.83
CA ASN A 366 -31.92 -8.45 19.39
C ASN A 366 -32.06 -8.35 17.87
N TYR A 367 -31.26 -7.51 17.22
CA TYR A 367 -31.30 -7.34 15.77
C TYR A 367 -30.74 -8.56 15.03
N LEU A 368 -29.64 -9.14 15.52
CA LEU A 368 -28.94 -10.22 14.82
C LEU A 368 -29.53 -11.61 15.11
N GLY A 369 -30.04 -11.84 16.32
CA GLY A 369 -30.58 -13.15 16.71
C GLY A 369 -29.61 -14.29 16.40
N ASN A 370 -30.05 -15.29 15.64
CA ASN A 370 -29.22 -16.43 15.24
C ASN A 370 -28.03 -16.07 14.30
N LYS A 371 -27.97 -14.84 13.77
CA LYS A 371 -26.88 -14.37 12.91
C LYS A 371 -25.65 -13.92 13.71
N ILE A 372 -25.71 -13.86 15.05
CA ILE A 372 -24.57 -13.41 15.88
C ILE A 372 -23.32 -14.25 15.60
N THR A 373 -23.42 -15.58 15.58
CA THR A 373 -22.28 -16.48 15.30
C THR A 373 -21.68 -16.20 13.91
N LYS A 374 -22.53 -15.98 12.89
CA LYS A 374 -22.09 -15.60 11.53
C LYS A 374 -21.34 -14.26 11.54
N VAL A 375 -21.86 -13.28 12.29
CA VAL A 375 -21.22 -11.96 12.44
C VAL A 375 -19.91 -12.06 13.22
N GLN A 376 -19.80 -12.91 14.25
CA GLN A 376 -18.54 -13.14 14.96
C GLN A 376 -17.47 -13.76 14.05
N TYR A 377 -17.82 -14.76 13.24
CA TYR A 377 -16.90 -15.29 12.22
C TYR A 377 -16.49 -14.21 11.22
N LEU A 378 -17.44 -13.40 10.74
CA LEU A 378 -17.14 -12.30 9.84
C LEU A 378 -16.22 -11.26 10.49
N LEU A 379 -16.49 -10.85 11.72
CA LEU A 379 -15.62 -9.94 12.49
C LEU A 379 -14.21 -10.52 12.65
N ASN A 380 -14.08 -11.84 12.83
CA ASN A 380 -12.77 -12.48 12.88
C ASN A 380 -12.02 -12.43 11.54
N CYS A 381 -12.73 -12.41 10.39
CA CYS A 381 -12.11 -12.13 9.09
C CYS A 381 -11.45 -10.74 9.07
N PHE A 382 -11.99 -9.78 9.82
CA PHE A 382 -11.42 -8.44 9.99
C PHE A 382 -10.44 -8.29 11.17
N GLY A 383 -10.06 -9.41 11.82
CA GLY A 383 -9.00 -9.43 12.83
C GLY A 383 -9.45 -9.18 14.28
N TYR A 384 -10.75 -9.20 14.58
CA TYR A 384 -11.26 -8.89 15.94
C TYR A 384 -11.05 -10.02 16.97
N ASN A 385 -10.66 -11.22 16.54
CA ASN A 385 -10.31 -12.36 17.42
C ASN A 385 -11.33 -12.67 18.53
N LEU A 386 -12.61 -12.58 18.20
CA LEU A 386 -13.73 -12.94 19.07
C LEU A 386 -13.82 -14.45 19.27
N ASN A 387 -14.18 -14.86 20.49
CA ASN A 387 -14.76 -16.17 20.70
C ASN A 387 -16.07 -16.26 19.92
N VAL A 388 -16.23 -17.34 19.16
CA VAL A 388 -17.44 -17.56 18.35
C VAL A 388 -18.41 -18.41 19.17
N ASP A 389 -19.13 -17.76 20.06
CA ASP A 389 -20.02 -18.37 21.07
C ASP A 389 -21.50 -18.09 20.82
N GLY A 390 -21.84 -17.27 19.81
CA GLY A 390 -23.21 -16.85 19.52
C GLY A 390 -23.76 -15.78 20.47
N ASN A 391 -22.94 -15.22 21.37
CA ASN A 391 -23.35 -14.18 22.30
C ASN A 391 -22.88 -12.79 21.86
N CYS A 392 -23.81 -11.84 21.79
CA CYS A 392 -23.47 -10.44 21.49
C CYS A 392 -23.33 -9.61 22.77
N GLY A 393 -22.24 -9.86 23.51
CA GLY A 393 -21.84 -9.02 24.65
C GLY A 393 -21.24 -7.67 24.25
N LYS A 394 -20.81 -6.88 25.24
CA LYS A 394 -20.22 -5.55 25.03
C LYS A 394 -19.06 -5.56 24.01
N HIS A 395 -18.21 -6.59 24.06
CA HIS A 395 -17.07 -6.70 23.16
C HIS A 395 -17.49 -6.96 21.70
N THR A 396 -18.39 -7.93 21.46
CA THR A 396 -18.95 -8.20 20.13
C THR A 396 -19.62 -6.95 19.56
N ALA A 397 -20.42 -6.24 20.37
CA ALA A 397 -21.10 -5.01 19.96
C ALA A 397 -20.12 -3.89 19.63
N GLN A 398 -19.06 -3.72 20.42
CA GLN A 398 -18.00 -2.78 20.13
C GLN A 398 -17.32 -3.09 18.78
N CYS A 399 -16.99 -4.36 18.53
CA CYS A 399 -16.41 -4.79 17.25
C CYS A 399 -17.34 -4.54 16.05
N ILE A 400 -18.67 -4.70 16.22
CA ILE A 400 -19.66 -4.33 15.20
C ILE A 400 -19.54 -2.83 14.87
N GLY A 401 -19.57 -1.97 15.89
CA GLY A 401 -19.48 -0.52 15.69
C GLY A 401 -18.14 -0.09 15.06
N ASP A 402 -17.04 -0.70 15.51
CA ASP A 402 -15.71 -0.42 14.98
C ASP A 402 -15.57 -0.87 13.51
N LEU A 403 -16.12 -2.04 13.14
CA LEU A 403 -16.10 -2.49 11.76
C LEU A 403 -16.98 -1.60 10.89
N GLN A 404 -18.15 -1.16 11.36
CA GLN A 404 -18.99 -0.20 10.64
C GLN A 404 -18.22 1.08 10.33
N LYS A 405 -17.50 1.65 11.31
CA LYS A 405 -16.64 2.83 11.09
C LYS A 405 -15.52 2.53 10.09
N ARG A 406 -14.82 1.41 10.22
CA ARG A 406 -13.75 0.98 9.29
C ARG A 406 -14.26 0.83 7.86
N LEU A 407 -15.54 0.48 7.68
CA LEU A 407 -16.19 0.34 6.39
C LEU A 407 -16.81 1.65 5.85
N GLY A 408 -16.63 2.77 6.57
CA GLY A 408 -17.19 4.08 6.21
C GLY A 408 -18.70 4.16 6.41
N LEU A 409 -19.24 3.42 7.37
CA LEU A 409 -20.66 3.42 7.74
C LEU A 409 -20.86 4.12 9.10
N ASN A 410 -22.08 4.62 9.32
CA ASN A 410 -22.50 5.05 10.64
C ASN A 410 -22.47 3.85 11.60
N SER A 411 -21.88 4.05 12.79
CA SER A 411 -21.80 3.06 13.86
C SER A 411 -23.11 2.99 14.63
N ASP A 412 -24.15 2.45 14.01
CA ASP A 412 -25.46 2.26 14.63
C ASP A 412 -25.58 0.96 15.45
N TYR A 413 -24.51 0.13 15.43
CA TYR A 413 -24.38 -1.16 16.10
C TYR A 413 -25.33 -2.24 15.55
N LEU A 414 -25.96 -1.99 14.40
CA LEU A 414 -26.85 -2.90 13.70
C LEU A 414 -26.14 -3.45 12.45
N PHE A 415 -25.64 -4.68 12.51
CA PHE A 415 -24.93 -5.29 11.39
C PHE A 415 -25.91 -5.83 10.32
N GLY A 416 -26.53 -4.91 9.58
CA GLY A 416 -27.56 -5.20 8.57
C GLY A 416 -27.02 -5.39 7.14
N PRO A 417 -27.90 -5.48 6.12
CA PRO A 417 -27.51 -5.77 4.73
C PRO A 417 -26.46 -4.82 4.13
N LYS A 418 -26.51 -3.52 4.50
CA LYS A 418 -25.49 -2.54 4.08
C LYS A 418 -24.12 -2.87 4.68
N SER A 419 -24.06 -3.21 5.96
CA SER A 419 -22.83 -3.64 6.64
C SER A 419 -22.29 -4.93 6.03
N PHE A 420 -23.15 -5.92 5.76
CA PHE A 420 -22.74 -7.15 5.07
C PHE A 420 -22.16 -6.86 3.69
N ARG A 421 -22.86 -6.13 2.83
CA ARG A 421 -22.38 -5.84 1.47
C ARG A 421 -21.04 -5.09 1.48
N ARG A 422 -20.86 -4.15 2.42
CA ARG A 422 -19.61 -3.39 2.54
C ARG A 422 -18.45 -4.26 3.05
N ALA A 423 -18.72 -5.15 4.00
CA ALA A 423 -17.76 -6.13 4.50
C ALA A 423 -17.38 -7.16 3.42
N ILE A 424 -18.36 -7.69 2.67
CA ILE A 424 -18.13 -8.68 1.61
C ILE A 424 -17.18 -8.18 0.53
N ASN A 425 -17.30 -6.90 0.15
CA ASN A 425 -16.41 -6.27 -0.82
C ASN A 425 -14.96 -6.09 -0.31
N LYS A 426 -14.71 -6.44 0.95
CA LYS A 426 -13.40 -6.37 1.62
C LYS A 426 -12.91 -7.74 2.10
N LEU A 427 -13.66 -8.82 1.85
CA LEU A 427 -13.19 -10.18 2.13
C LEU A 427 -12.25 -10.65 1.03
N ASP A 428 -11.22 -11.39 1.42
CA ASP A 428 -10.30 -12.04 0.50
C ASP A 428 -11.01 -13.15 -0.30
N ILE A 429 -10.52 -13.40 -1.51
CA ILE A 429 -10.99 -14.53 -2.32
C ILE A 429 -10.47 -15.82 -1.69
N ALA A 430 -11.37 -16.72 -1.30
CA ALA A 430 -10.98 -18.02 -0.76
C ALA A 430 -11.09 -19.12 -1.82
N GLU A 431 -10.00 -19.85 -2.06
CA GLU A 431 -9.94 -20.98 -2.99
C GLU A 431 -9.14 -22.16 -2.42
N LYS A 432 -9.22 -23.31 -3.08
CA LYS A 432 -8.51 -24.52 -2.64
C LYS A 432 -7.00 -24.28 -2.58
N GLY A 433 -6.39 -24.62 -1.45
CA GLY A 433 -4.96 -24.40 -1.21
C GLY A 433 -4.65 -23.06 -0.53
N CYS A 434 -5.61 -22.15 -0.42
CA CYS A 434 -5.47 -20.97 0.41
C CYS A 434 -5.43 -21.34 1.89
N ARG A 435 -4.63 -20.58 2.66
CA ARG A 435 -4.53 -20.69 4.12
C ARG A 435 -5.25 -19.54 4.86
N TYR A 436 -6.26 -18.92 4.23
CA TYR A 436 -7.10 -17.87 4.84
C TYR A 436 -7.95 -18.46 5.97
N THR A 437 -7.45 -18.39 7.20
CA THR A 437 -8.01 -19.23 8.26
C THR A 437 -9.39 -18.76 8.74
N ASN A 438 -9.75 -17.48 8.63
CA ASN A 438 -11.00 -16.95 9.19
C ASN A 438 -12.14 -16.92 8.17
N GLU A 439 -11.87 -16.53 6.92
CA GLU A 439 -12.79 -16.63 5.79
C GLU A 439 -13.14 -18.09 5.54
N THR A 440 -12.15 -18.98 5.60
CA THR A 440 -12.39 -20.43 5.47
C THR A 440 -13.23 -20.95 6.62
N ARG A 441 -13.01 -20.49 7.87
CA ARG A 441 -13.89 -20.87 9.01
C ARG A 441 -15.31 -20.35 8.85
N LEU A 442 -15.48 -19.14 8.32
CA LEU A 442 -16.79 -18.58 7.98
C LEU A 442 -17.48 -19.43 6.92
N ILE A 443 -16.77 -19.80 5.85
CA ILE A 443 -17.29 -20.67 4.78
C ILE A 443 -17.65 -22.05 5.34
N GLN A 444 -16.76 -22.67 6.10
CA GLN A 444 -16.98 -23.98 6.73
C GLN A 444 -18.17 -23.94 7.71
N TYR A 445 -18.33 -22.85 8.46
CA TYR A 445 -19.49 -22.62 9.31
C TYR A 445 -20.78 -22.56 8.50
N ILE A 446 -20.82 -21.73 7.44
CA ILE A 446 -22.01 -21.55 6.59
C ILE A 446 -22.38 -22.84 5.86
N LEU A 447 -21.38 -23.60 5.39
CA LEU A 447 -21.57 -24.83 4.61
C LEU A 447 -21.65 -26.10 5.46
N GLY A 448 -21.56 -25.99 6.79
CA GLY A 448 -21.61 -27.14 7.69
C GLY A 448 -20.44 -28.12 7.54
N VAL A 449 -19.25 -27.63 7.16
CA VAL A 449 -18.03 -28.45 7.05
C VAL A 449 -17.38 -28.61 8.43
N THR A 450 -17.03 -29.85 8.78
CA THR A 450 -16.33 -30.20 10.02
C THR A 450 -15.02 -30.95 9.72
N PRO A 451 -13.94 -30.69 10.50
CA PRO A 451 -13.81 -29.62 11.49
C PRO A 451 -13.76 -28.22 10.84
N ARG A 452 -14.08 -27.18 11.61
CA ARG A 452 -13.91 -25.77 11.20
C ARG A 452 -12.48 -25.31 11.46
N ASP A 453 -11.55 -26.02 10.84
CA ASP A 453 -10.10 -25.86 11.04
C ASP A 453 -9.54 -24.62 10.32
N GLY A 454 -10.29 -24.03 9.39
CA GLY A 454 -9.81 -22.94 8.52
C GLY A 454 -8.97 -23.42 7.36
N ILE A 455 -9.00 -24.71 7.02
CA ILE A 455 -8.28 -25.31 5.90
C ILE A 455 -9.23 -25.47 4.71
N PHE A 456 -8.91 -24.78 3.61
CA PHE A 456 -9.68 -24.88 2.37
C PHE A 456 -9.21 -26.09 1.55
N GLY A 457 -9.45 -27.28 2.09
CA GLY A 457 -9.12 -28.56 1.47
C GLY A 457 -10.22 -29.10 0.54
N ASN A 458 -10.07 -30.36 0.14
CA ASN A 458 -11.00 -31.05 -0.77
C ASN A 458 -12.46 -31.03 -0.28
N LYS A 459 -12.69 -31.21 1.03
CA LYS A 459 -14.02 -31.21 1.64
C LYS A 459 -14.71 -29.85 1.50
N THR A 460 -13.99 -28.77 1.85
CA THR A 460 -14.48 -27.39 1.72
C THR A 460 -14.76 -27.05 0.26
N TYR A 461 -13.83 -27.39 -0.64
CA TYR A 461 -13.99 -27.18 -2.09
C TYR A 461 -15.24 -27.85 -2.64
N ALA A 462 -15.46 -29.14 -2.33
CA ALA A 462 -16.64 -29.86 -2.78
C ALA A 462 -17.95 -29.21 -2.32
N LYS A 463 -18.01 -28.73 -1.07
CA LYS A 463 -19.17 -28.02 -0.53
C LYS A 463 -19.38 -26.65 -1.17
N VAL A 464 -18.32 -25.92 -1.48
CA VAL A 464 -18.42 -24.63 -2.21
C VAL A 464 -18.96 -24.85 -3.61
N VAL A 465 -18.43 -25.82 -4.35
CA VAL A 465 -18.92 -26.19 -5.68
C VAL A 465 -20.40 -26.59 -5.62
N GLN A 466 -20.81 -27.39 -4.64
CA GLN A 466 -22.20 -27.77 -4.43
C GLN A 466 -23.09 -26.54 -4.17
N PHE A 467 -22.64 -25.63 -3.30
CA PHE A 467 -23.35 -24.38 -3.00
C PHE A 467 -23.50 -23.49 -4.24
N GLN A 468 -22.43 -23.33 -5.03
CA GLN A 468 -22.46 -22.52 -6.25
C GLN A 468 -23.48 -23.09 -7.25
N LYS A 469 -23.48 -24.41 -7.47
CA LYS A 469 -24.47 -25.08 -8.34
C LYS A 469 -25.91 -24.82 -7.89
N SER A 470 -26.19 -24.96 -6.59
CA SER A 470 -27.57 -24.79 -6.08
C SER A 470 -28.04 -23.33 -6.07
N HIS A 471 -27.15 -22.36 -6.24
CA HIS A 471 -27.46 -20.93 -6.22
C HIS A 471 -27.25 -20.24 -7.58
N GLY A 472 -27.08 -21.01 -8.67
CA GLY A 472 -26.91 -20.47 -10.02
C GLY A 472 -25.62 -19.68 -10.23
N ILE A 473 -24.56 -20.02 -9.49
CA ILE A 473 -23.22 -19.44 -9.64
C ILE A 473 -22.35 -20.44 -10.41
N TRP A 474 -21.46 -19.95 -11.27
CA TRP A 474 -20.48 -20.79 -11.96
C TRP A 474 -19.66 -21.61 -10.94
N PRO A 475 -19.64 -22.95 -11.03
CA PRO A 475 -19.15 -23.82 -9.96
C PRO A 475 -17.62 -24.02 -10.01
N ASP A 476 -16.86 -22.92 -9.94
CA ASP A 476 -15.39 -22.93 -9.99
C ASP A 476 -14.72 -23.29 -8.65
N GLY A 477 -15.49 -23.37 -7.56
CA GLY A 477 -14.97 -23.62 -6.21
C GLY A 477 -14.21 -22.43 -5.60
N ARG A 478 -14.32 -21.24 -6.20
CA ARG A 478 -13.73 -19.98 -5.70
C ARG A 478 -14.80 -19.15 -5.00
N VAL A 479 -14.53 -18.74 -3.77
CA VAL A 479 -15.44 -17.90 -2.98
C VAL A 479 -15.00 -16.44 -3.10
N GLY A 480 -15.52 -15.76 -4.13
CA GLY A 480 -15.40 -14.31 -4.29
C GLY A 480 -16.67 -13.56 -3.87
N VAL A 481 -16.73 -12.26 -4.17
CA VAL A 481 -17.84 -11.36 -3.83
C VAL A 481 -19.21 -11.92 -4.20
N LYS A 482 -19.37 -12.53 -5.38
CA LYS A 482 -20.65 -13.12 -5.80
C LYS A 482 -21.10 -14.26 -4.90
N THR A 483 -20.18 -15.18 -4.57
CA THR A 483 -20.44 -16.32 -3.69
C THR A 483 -20.69 -15.87 -2.25
N PHE A 484 -19.87 -14.95 -1.72
CA PHE A 484 -20.08 -14.40 -0.38
C PHE A 484 -21.40 -13.64 -0.23
N ASN A 485 -21.82 -12.88 -1.25
CA ASN A 485 -23.13 -12.22 -1.24
C ASN A 485 -24.26 -13.23 -1.00
N LYS A 486 -24.26 -14.38 -1.71
CA LYS A 486 -25.28 -15.42 -1.51
C LYS A 486 -25.17 -16.16 -0.16
N MET A 487 -23.97 -16.24 0.42
CA MET A 487 -23.76 -16.92 1.71
C MET A 487 -24.19 -16.05 2.91
N LEU A 488 -24.07 -14.74 2.80
CA LEU A 488 -24.17 -13.80 3.92
C LEU A 488 -25.44 -12.94 3.90
N ILE A 489 -26.01 -12.68 2.73
CA ILE A 489 -27.21 -11.87 2.50
C ILE A 489 -28.27 -12.75 1.86
#